data_AF-A0A953W1R6-F1
#
_entry.id   AF-A0A953W1R6-F1
#
_cell.length_a   1.000
_cell.length_b   1.000
_cell.length_c   1.000
_cell.angle_alpha   90.00
_cell.angle_beta   90.00
_cell.angle_gamma   90.00
#
_symmetry.space_group_name_H-M   'P 1'
#
loop_
_entity.id
_entity.type
_entity.pdbx_description
1 polymer ?
#
loop_
_entity_poly.entity_id
_entity_poly.type
_entity_poly.pdbx_seq_one_letter_code
_entity_poly.pdbx_strand_id
1 'polypeptide(L)'
;MVMIYTETGAGSSEQVLSEAQKQFHRATRALDQLVDQLDDGELGNASEAQRLLRDLKGALSLAISERERLEKQQRENAGIVNGYAIDFDAARHEIGRRLACLRAAGSSGRVSE
;
A
#
# COMPACT_ATOMS: atom_id res chain seq x y z
N MET A 1 11.79 21.35 -7.40
CA MET A 1 10.64 20.50 -7.05
C MET A 1 11.21 19.11 -6.89
N VAL A 2 11.32 18.63 -5.65
CA VAL A 2 11.88 17.31 -5.35
C VAL A 2 10.71 16.34 -5.33
N MET A 3 10.78 15.31 -6.15
CA MET A 3 9.85 14.19 -6.13
C MET A 3 10.42 13.16 -5.17
N ILE A 4 9.75 12.94 -4.04
CA ILE A 4 10.17 11.97 -3.03
C ILE A 4 9.18 10.80 -3.07
N TYR A 5 9.71 9.58 -3.15
CA TYR A 5 8.94 8.37 -2.86
C TYR A 5 8.76 8.31 -1.33
N THR A 6 7.52 8.37 -0.83
CA THR A 6 7.28 8.41 0.61
C THR A 6 7.57 7.04 1.25
N GLU A 7 8.54 6.98 2.16
CA GLU A 7 8.54 5.96 3.21
C GLU A 7 7.34 6.21 4.13
N THR A 8 6.54 5.17 4.30
CA THR A 8 5.16 5.19 4.81
C THR A 8 5.09 5.54 6.29
N GLY A 9 4.06 6.31 6.67
CA GLY A 9 3.72 6.62 8.07
C GLY A 9 3.42 5.36 8.87
N ALA A 10 4.39 4.97 9.70
CA ALA A 10 4.38 3.78 10.53
C ALA A 10 3.36 3.88 11.68
N GLY A 11 2.45 2.92 11.77
CA GLY A 11 1.57 2.80 12.92
C GLY A 11 0.40 1.87 12.67
N SER A 12 -0.68 2.37 12.07
CA SER A 12 -1.95 1.62 12.01
C SER A 12 -2.15 0.88 10.68
N SER A 13 -2.02 1.58 9.55
CA SER A 13 -2.24 0.97 8.23
C SER A 13 -1.16 -0.05 7.87
N GLU A 14 0.08 0.18 8.28
CA GLU A 14 1.19 -0.73 8.05
C GLU A 14 1.08 -2.00 8.91
N GLN A 15 0.56 -1.88 10.14
CA GLN A 15 0.25 -3.04 10.98
C GLN A 15 -0.89 -3.88 10.41
N VAL A 16 -1.98 -3.24 9.96
CA VAL A 16 -3.10 -3.94 9.31
C VAL A 16 -2.64 -4.64 8.03
N LEU A 17 -1.78 -4.00 7.23
CA LEU A 17 -1.19 -4.59 6.04
C LEU A 17 -0.29 -5.78 6.37
N SER A 18 0.58 -5.65 7.38
CA SER A 18 1.43 -6.74 7.87
C SER A 18 0.61 -7.93 8.36
N GLU A 19 -0.46 -7.70 9.11
CA GLU A 19 -1.35 -8.78 9.56
C GLU A 19 -2.07 -9.46 8.39
N ALA A 20 -2.55 -8.68 7.42
CA ALA A 20 -3.11 -9.24 6.20
C ALA A 20 -2.07 -10.11 5.47
N GLN A 21 -0.84 -9.62 5.26
CA GLN A 21 0.26 -10.38 4.63
C GLN A 21 0.59 -11.69 5.37
N LYS A 22 0.56 -11.70 6.71
CA LYS A 22 0.73 -12.93 7.50
C LYS A 22 -0.40 -13.93 7.24
N GLN A 23 -1.65 -13.46 7.18
CA GLN A 23 -2.80 -14.30 6.85
C GLN A 23 -2.72 -14.84 5.41
N PHE A 24 -2.25 -14.05 4.46
CA PHE A 24 -1.95 -14.51 3.11
C PHE A 24 -0.92 -15.63 3.10
N HIS A 25 0.24 -15.45 3.74
CA HIS A 25 1.26 -16.50 3.80
C HIS A 25 0.77 -17.77 4.51
N ARG A 26 -0.10 -17.62 5.52
CA ARG A 26 -0.73 -18.77 6.18
C ARG A 26 -1.69 -19.50 5.24
N ALA A 27 -2.50 -18.77 4.48
CA ALA A 27 -3.37 -19.34 3.46
C ALA A 27 -2.54 -20.08 2.43
N THR A 28 -1.55 -19.45 1.79
CA THR A 28 -0.67 -20.09 0.79
C THR A 28 -0.05 -21.39 1.28
N ARG A 29 0.53 -21.41 2.50
CA ARG A 29 1.09 -22.65 3.05
C ARG A 29 0.06 -23.76 3.25
N ALA A 30 -1.16 -23.41 3.67
CA ALA A 30 -2.24 -24.39 3.78
C ALA A 30 -2.65 -24.90 2.38
N LEU A 31 -2.58 -24.06 1.35
CA LEU A 31 -2.83 -24.48 -0.02
C LEU A 31 -1.75 -25.44 -0.52
N ASP A 32 -0.48 -25.14 -0.26
CA ASP A 32 0.65 -26.01 -0.63
C ASP A 32 0.52 -27.39 0.02
N GLN A 33 0.16 -27.44 1.31
CA GLN A 33 -0.10 -28.70 2.02
C GLN A 33 -1.23 -29.53 1.41
N LEU A 34 -2.30 -28.88 0.93
CA LEU A 34 -3.41 -29.58 0.27
C LEU A 34 -3.01 -30.11 -1.12
N VAL A 35 -2.10 -29.42 -1.81
CA VAL A 35 -1.53 -29.89 -3.08
C VAL A 35 -0.63 -31.11 -2.82
N ASP A 36 0.24 -31.05 -1.80
CA ASP A 36 1.09 -32.18 -1.42
C ASP A 36 0.24 -33.42 -1.08
N GLN A 37 -0.85 -33.27 -0.32
CA GLN A 37 -1.79 -34.36 0.00
C GLN A 37 -2.51 -34.94 -1.23
N LEU A 38 -2.78 -34.09 -2.24
CA LEU A 38 -3.34 -34.54 -3.51
C LEU A 38 -2.32 -35.36 -4.31
N ASP A 39 -1.08 -34.88 -4.38
CA ASP A 39 0.03 -35.51 -5.11
C ASP A 39 0.44 -36.86 -4.48
N ASP A 40 0.38 -36.97 -3.15
CA ASP A 40 0.65 -38.22 -2.42
C ASP A 40 -0.47 -39.26 -2.58
N GLY A 41 -1.57 -38.92 -3.26
CA GLY A 41 -2.68 -39.83 -3.52
C GLY A 41 -3.53 -40.16 -2.28
N GLU A 42 -3.39 -39.38 -1.19
CA GLU A 42 -4.14 -39.59 0.06
C GLU A 42 -5.62 -39.16 -0.04
N LEU A 43 -6.01 -38.49 -1.13
CA LEU A 43 -7.41 -38.13 -1.36
C LEU A 43 -8.19 -39.35 -1.85
N GLY A 44 -8.63 -40.17 -0.89
CA GLY A 44 -9.35 -41.43 -1.09
C GLY A 44 -10.68 -41.33 -1.84
N ASN A 45 -11.10 -40.15 -2.32
CA ASN A 45 -12.25 -39.99 -3.20
C ASN A 45 -12.09 -38.78 -4.14
N ALA A 46 -12.20 -39.01 -5.45
CA ALA A 46 -12.05 -37.96 -6.48
C ALA A 46 -13.03 -36.77 -6.31
N SER A 47 -14.20 -37.02 -5.69
CA SER A 47 -15.18 -35.98 -5.36
C SER A 47 -14.70 -35.03 -4.26
N GLU A 48 -13.98 -35.55 -3.27
CA GLU A 48 -13.40 -34.77 -2.17
C GLU A 48 -12.24 -33.92 -2.68
N ALA A 49 -11.38 -34.50 -3.53
CA ALA A 49 -10.33 -33.76 -4.24
C ALA A 49 -10.90 -32.59 -5.08
N GLN A 50 -11.99 -32.84 -5.83
CA GLN A 50 -12.65 -31.77 -6.58
C GLN A 50 -13.27 -30.68 -5.70
N ARG A 51 -13.77 -31.03 -4.51
CA ARG A 51 -14.29 -30.05 -3.56
C ARG A 51 -13.17 -29.17 -3.02
N LEU A 52 -12.09 -29.79 -2.54
CA LEU A 52 -10.89 -29.12 -2.06
C LEU A 52 -10.30 -28.17 -3.11
N LEU A 53 -10.20 -28.60 -4.36
CA LEU A 53 -9.74 -27.75 -5.47
C LEU A 53 -10.65 -26.54 -5.74
N ARG A 54 -11.98 -26.69 -5.56
CA ARG A 54 -12.91 -25.56 -5.72
C ARG A 54 -12.79 -24.58 -4.56
N ASP A 55 -12.73 -25.08 -3.34
CA ASP A 55 -12.56 -24.25 -2.13
C ASP A 55 -11.24 -23.48 -2.20
N LEU A 56 -10.17 -24.15 -2.66
CA LEU A 56 -8.87 -23.58 -2.98
C LEU A 56 -8.96 -22.42 -3.99
N LYS A 57 -9.61 -22.63 -5.13
CA LYS A 57 -9.80 -21.56 -6.14
C LYS A 57 -10.58 -20.37 -5.58
N GLY A 58 -11.59 -20.62 -4.75
CA GLY A 58 -12.38 -19.59 -4.09
C GLY A 58 -11.53 -18.76 -3.12
N ALA A 59 -10.76 -19.43 -2.26
CA ALA A 59 -9.86 -18.79 -1.32
C ALA A 59 -8.79 -17.93 -2.04
N LEU A 60 -8.18 -18.46 -3.11
CA LEU A 60 -7.19 -17.72 -3.89
C LEU A 60 -7.79 -16.49 -4.58
N SER A 61 -9.00 -16.61 -5.13
CA SER A 61 -9.68 -15.49 -5.79
C SER A 61 -10.02 -14.37 -4.79
N LEU A 62 -10.51 -14.72 -3.60
CA LEU A 62 -10.77 -13.77 -2.52
C LEU A 62 -9.48 -13.07 -2.10
N ALA A 63 -8.41 -13.84 -1.95
CA ALA A 63 -7.09 -13.34 -1.58
C ALA A 63 -6.58 -12.30 -2.61
N ILE A 64 -6.66 -12.60 -3.91
CA ILE A 64 -6.26 -11.67 -4.97
C ILE A 64 -7.10 -10.38 -4.92
N SER A 65 -8.42 -10.50 -4.73
CA SER A 65 -9.31 -9.34 -4.67
C SER A 65 -9.02 -8.42 -3.47
N GLU A 66 -8.75 -8.97 -2.29
CA GLU A 66 -8.36 -8.15 -1.14
C GLU A 66 -7.03 -7.45 -1.36
N ARG A 67 -6.07 -8.09 -2.04
CA ARG A 67 -4.79 -7.43 -2.37
C ARG A 67 -4.99 -6.23 -3.28
N GLU A 68 -5.80 -6.37 -4.33
CA GLU A 68 -6.14 -5.25 -5.23
C GLU A 68 -6.84 -4.12 -4.47
N ARG A 69 -7.74 -4.46 -3.53
CA ARG A 69 -8.44 -3.48 -2.69
C ARG A 69 -7.47 -2.71 -1.79
N LEU A 70 -6.53 -3.40 -1.16
CA LEU A 70 -5.51 -2.78 -0.31
C LEU A 70 -4.54 -1.91 -1.11
N GLU A 71 -4.09 -2.36 -2.28
CA GLU A 71 -3.23 -1.56 -3.16
C GLU A 71 -3.94 -0.28 -3.63
N LYS A 72 -5.23 -0.36 -3.96
CA LYS A 72 -6.04 0.81 -4.31
C LYS A 72 -6.16 1.78 -3.13
N GLN A 73 -6.50 1.27 -1.95
CA GLN A 73 -6.64 2.07 -0.74
C GLN A 73 -5.31 2.73 -0.33
N GLN A 74 -4.19 2.03 -0.51
CA GLN A 74 -2.85 2.58 -0.28
C GLN A 74 -2.58 3.77 -1.23
N ARG A 75 -2.89 3.64 -2.52
CA ARG A 75 -2.70 4.73 -3.50
C ARG A 75 -3.55 5.96 -3.16
N GLU A 76 -4.81 5.75 -2.80
CA GLU A 76 -5.74 6.82 -2.41
C GLU A 76 -5.26 7.55 -1.15
N ASN A 77 -4.89 6.81 -0.10
CA ASN A 77 -4.44 7.38 1.17
C ASN A 77 -3.11 8.13 1.06
N ALA A 78 -2.21 7.69 0.19
CA ALA A 78 -0.93 8.35 -0.04
C ALA A 78 -1.04 9.64 -0.88
N GLY A 79 -2.25 10.03 -1.30
CA GLY A 79 -2.45 11.20 -2.17
C GLY A 79 -1.79 11.03 -3.54
N ILE A 80 -1.50 9.79 -3.95
CA ILE A 80 -0.83 9.47 -5.20
C ILE A 80 -1.82 9.64 -6.34
N VAL A 81 -1.71 10.74 -7.07
CA VAL A 81 -2.41 10.96 -8.33
C VAL A 81 -1.40 10.76 -9.46
N ASN A 82 -1.66 9.81 -10.36
CA ASN A 82 -0.80 9.50 -11.52
C ASN A 82 0.64 9.05 -11.19
N GLY A 83 0.86 8.36 -10.07
CA GLY A 83 2.17 7.78 -9.72
C GLY A 83 3.15 8.73 -9.02
N TYR A 84 2.67 9.90 -8.61
CA TYR A 84 3.46 10.97 -8.04
C TYR A 84 2.73 11.60 -6.85
N ALA A 85 3.47 11.97 -5.80
CA ALA A 85 2.95 12.68 -4.62
C ALA A 85 3.65 14.04 -4.49
N ILE A 86 2.91 15.07 -4.06
CA ILE A 86 3.46 16.40 -3.78
C ILE A 86 3.88 16.44 -2.30
N ASP A 87 5.15 16.77 -2.06
CA ASP A 87 5.64 17.05 -0.71
C ASP A 87 5.14 18.43 -0.23
N PHE A 88 4.05 18.40 0.54
CA PHE A 88 3.46 19.62 1.10
C PHE A 88 4.35 20.29 2.15
N ASP A 89 5.26 19.57 2.80
CA ASP A 89 6.15 20.14 3.80
C ASP A 89 7.30 20.90 3.14
N ALA A 90 7.91 20.34 2.10
CA ALA A 90 8.88 21.06 1.27
C ALA A 90 8.24 22.25 0.55
N ALA A 91 7.02 22.08 0.03
CA ALA A 91 6.27 23.18 -0.59
C ALA A 91 5.98 24.30 0.42
N ARG A 92 5.57 23.96 1.65
CA ARG A 92 5.31 24.93 2.72
C ARG A 92 6.59 25.68 3.10
N HIS A 93 7.71 24.99 3.24
CA HIS A 93 9.00 25.62 3.50
C HIS A 93 9.39 26.60 2.39
N GLU A 94 9.28 26.21 1.12
CA GLU A 94 9.62 27.07 -0.01
C GLU A 94 8.69 28.30 -0.09
N ILE A 95 7.40 28.14 0.14
CA ILE A 95 6.45 29.26 0.22
C ILE A 95 6.81 30.18 1.39
N GLY A 96 7.07 29.63 2.57
CA GLY A 96 7.47 30.38 3.75
C GLY A 96 8.74 31.20 3.52
N ARG A 97 9.75 30.60 2.89
CA ARG A 97 10.99 31.26 2.48
C ARG A 97 10.72 32.43 1.54
N ARG A 98 9.91 32.23 0.49
CA ARG A 98 9.55 33.30 -0.46
C ARG A 98 8.79 34.44 0.21
N LEU A 99 7.84 34.13 1.10
CA LEU A 99 7.11 35.13 1.87
C LEU A 99 8.03 35.91 2.81
N ALA A 100 9.01 35.26 3.43
CA ALA A 100 10.02 35.94 4.25
C ALA A 100 10.87 36.91 3.42
N CYS A 101 11.33 36.50 2.23
CA CYS A 101 12.03 37.37 1.29
C CYS A 101 11.17 38.59 0.88
N LEU A 102 9.90 38.37 0.56
CA LEU A 102 8.97 39.46 0.22
C LEU A 102 8.77 40.44 1.39
N ARG A 103 8.64 39.94 2.63
CA ARG A 103 8.54 40.79 3.82
C ARG A 103 9.80 41.61 4.05
N ALA A 104 10.98 41.00 3.90
CA ALA A 104 12.26 41.68 4.04
C ALA A 104 12.44 42.80 3.00
N ALA A 105 11.99 42.57 1.76
CA ALA A 105 11.98 43.58 0.70
C ALA A 105 10.95 44.70 0.95
N GLY A 106 9.80 44.37 1.56
CA GLY A 106 8.77 45.36 1.92
C GLY A 106 9.16 46.26 3.09
N SER A 107 10.01 45.79 4.01
CA SER A 107 10.51 46.58 5.15
C SER A 107 11.68 47.51 4.81
N SER A 108 12.18 47.48 3.57
CA SER A 108 13.29 48.35 3.11
C SER A 108 12.81 49.70 2.53
N GLY A 109 11.51 50.00 2.59
CA GLY A 109 10.92 51.20 2.01
C GLY A 109 10.99 52.45 2.90
N ARG A 110 12.18 53.06 3.03
CA ARG A 110 12.29 54.51 2.85
C ARG A 110 13.16 54.71 1.63
N VAL A 111 12.53 54.95 0.49
CA VAL A 111 13.24 55.51 -0.65
C VAL A 111 13.64 56.92 -0.21
N SER A 112 14.94 57.17 -0.07
CA SER A 112 15.44 58.53 0.13
C SER A 112 15.03 59.37 -1.09
N GLU A 113 14.29 60.45 -0.84
CA GLU A 113 14.09 61.54 -1.82
C GLU A 113 15.41 62.24 -2.13
#